data_AF-A0A0T5Z9U8-F1
#
_entry.id   AF-A0A0T5Z9U8-F1
#
_cell.length_a   1.000
_cell.length_b   1.000
_cell.length_c   1.000
_cell.angle_alpha   90.00
_cell.angle_beta   90.00
_cell.angle_gamma   90.00
#
_symmetry.space_group_name_H-M   'P 1'
#
loop_
_entity.id
_entity.type
_entity.pdbx_description
1 polymer ?
#
loop_
_entity_poly.entity_id
_entity_poly.type
_entity_poly.pdbx_seq_one_letter_code
_entity_poly.pdbx_strand_id
1 'polypeptide(L)'
;MRSHYCGELSSSHIDQEVEICGWVHRRRDHGGVIFIDLRDREGLVQVVYDPDRSEIFSIAEHVRNEFVLRVKGRVRPRPEGTVNPDLPTGEIEILGLELEVLNRAETPPFQLDEHENTSEEVRLRYRYVDLRRPEMLEKIRIRAQVTRSLRRFLDERGFLDIETPMLTKATPEGARDYLVPSRTHPGQFFALPQSPQLFKQLLMMSGMDRYYQVVRCFRDEDLRADRQPEFTQLDIETSFLSEDQIMDLNEEMIRQLFKEVLDTDLPNPFPRMTYDEAMERYGSDRPDLRVPLELIDLRDLMQDVEFKVFSAPAKDPHGRVAALHVPGGCKLSRKEIDAYTKFVGIYGARGLAYIKVNEAAKGRDGLQSPILKFLTDAAVEGIMQRTGAQDGDLIFFGADKTSVVNEALGALRVKVGE
;
A
#
# COMPACT_ATOMS: atom_id res chain seq x y z
N MET A 1 -9.50 8.98 -36.27
CA MET A 1 -8.04 8.68 -36.17
C MET A 1 -7.76 7.30 -35.60
N ARG A 2 -8.57 6.77 -34.66
CA ARG A 2 -8.44 5.41 -34.12
C ARG A 2 -9.76 4.65 -34.28
N SER A 3 -9.71 3.40 -34.74
CA SER A 3 -10.85 2.48 -34.80
C SER A 3 -10.87 1.50 -33.62
N HIS A 4 -9.71 1.01 -33.17
CA HIS A 4 -9.56 0.06 -32.06
C HIS A 4 -8.38 0.45 -31.16
N TYR A 5 -8.39 0.01 -29.91
CA TYR A 5 -7.19 0.08 -29.07
C TYR A 5 -6.23 -1.08 -29.40
N CYS A 6 -4.93 -0.85 -29.24
CA CYS A 6 -3.88 -1.83 -29.50
C CYS A 6 -4.14 -3.14 -28.75
N GLY A 7 -4.28 -3.05 -27.42
CA GLY A 7 -4.41 -4.23 -26.56
C GLY A 7 -5.75 -4.96 -26.61
N GLU A 8 -6.75 -4.42 -27.31
CA GLU A 8 -8.08 -5.05 -27.45
C GLU A 8 -8.18 -5.95 -28.69
N LEU A 9 -7.18 -5.92 -29.57
CA LEU A 9 -7.17 -6.73 -30.78
C LEU A 9 -6.92 -8.21 -30.46
N SER A 10 -7.61 -9.08 -31.19
CA SER A 10 -7.62 -10.53 -30.94
C SER A 10 -7.88 -11.28 -32.24
N SER A 11 -7.89 -12.62 -32.17
CA SER A 11 -8.20 -13.50 -33.30
C SER A 11 -9.59 -13.24 -33.93
N SER A 12 -10.55 -12.66 -33.21
CA SER A 12 -11.84 -12.26 -33.79
C SER A 12 -11.74 -11.12 -34.81
N HIS A 13 -10.61 -10.44 -34.87
CA HIS A 13 -10.36 -9.31 -35.74
C HIS A 13 -9.56 -9.67 -36.99
N ILE A 14 -9.19 -10.94 -37.18
CA ILE A 14 -8.44 -11.40 -38.37
C ILE A 14 -9.16 -10.95 -39.65
N ASP A 15 -8.36 -10.53 -40.63
CA ASP A 15 -8.76 -10.00 -41.93
C ASP A 15 -9.41 -8.61 -41.92
N GLN A 16 -9.64 -8.00 -40.76
CA GLN A 16 -10.16 -6.64 -40.68
C GLN A 16 -9.05 -5.61 -40.88
N GLU A 17 -9.38 -4.51 -41.57
CA GLU A 17 -8.55 -3.31 -41.56
C GLU A 17 -8.84 -2.48 -40.32
N VAL A 18 -7.78 -2.05 -39.64
CA VAL A 18 -7.84 -1.29 -38.40
C VAL A 18 -6.96 -0.05 -38.48
N GLU A 19 -7.39 1.02 -37.81
CA GLU A 19 -6.59 2.21 -37.55
C GLU A 19 -6.28 2.29 -36.05
N ILE A 20 -5.01 2.23 -35.69
CA ILE A 20 -4.56 2.32 -34.30
C ILE A 20 -3.61 3.49 -34.12
N CYS A 21 -3.61 4.07 -32.92
CA CYS A 21 -2.75 5.19 -32.56
C CYS A 21 -2.13 4.93 -31.20
N GLY A 22 -0.83 5.11 -31.07
CA GLY A 22 -0.11 4.79 -29.84
C GLY A 22 1.35 5.24 -29.85
N TRP A 23 2.10 4.74 -28.87
CA TRP A 23 3.52 4.98 -28.69
C TRP A 23 4.32 3.75 -29.07
N VAL A 24 5.46 3.95 -29.71
CA VAL A 24 6.40 2.87 -30.02
C VAL A 24 7.02 2.39 -28.71
N HIS A 25 6.66 1.20 -28.27
CA HIS A 25 7.27 0.60 -27.09
C HIS A 25 8.67 0.07 -27.40
N ARG A 26 8.76 -0.68 -28.50
CA ARG A 26 10.01 -1.26 -28.99
C ARG A 26 9.96 -1.36 -30.50
N ARG A 27 11.12 -1.15 -31.14
CA ARG A 27 11.34 -1.41 -32.56
C ARG A 27 12.39 -2.50 -32.71
N ARG A 28 12.13 -3.48 -33.56
CA ARG A 28 13.09 -4.51 -33.97
C ARG A 28 13.23 -4.46 -35.49
N ASP A 29 14.46 -4.44 -35.97
CA ASP A 29 14.79 -4.33 -37.37
C ASP A 29 15.70 -5.49 -37.76
N HIS A 30 15.21 -6.34 -38.65
CA HIS A 30 15.93 -7.49 -39.17
C HIS A 30 16.40 -7.27 -40.62
N GLY A 31 16.40 -6.02 -41.10
CA GLY A 31 16.79 -5.63 -42.46
C GLY A 31 15.74 -5.95 -43.53
N GLY A 32 15.21 -7.18 -43.53
CA GLY A 32 14.16 -7.61 -44.46
C GLY A 32 12.73 -7.48 -43.92
N VAL A 33 12.57 -7.11 -42.65
CA VAL A 33 11.29 -6.93 -41.97
C VAL A 33 11.48 -6.05 -40.73
N ILE A 34 10.54 -5.14 -40.49
CA ILE A 34 10.53 -4.27 -39.31
C ILE A 34 9.32 -4.61 -38.44
N PHE A 35 9.58 -4.85 -37.16
CA PHE A 35 8.56 -5.04 -36.14
C PHE A 35 8.49 -3.83 -35.22
N ILE A 36 7.29 -3.30 -35.02
CA ILE A 36 7.00 -2.22 -34.10
C ILE A 36 5.97 -2.72 -33.10
N ASP A 37 6.34 -2.75 -31.82
CA ASP A 37 5.38 -2.98 -30.75
C ASP A 37 4.73 -1.64 -30.42
N LEU A 38 3.48 -1.45 -30.81
CA LEU A 38 2.73 -0.22 -30.59
C LEU A 38 1.90 -0.35 -29.30
N ARG A 39 2.12 0.57 -28.38
CA ARG A 39 1.47 0.64 -27.07
C ARG A 39 0.39 1.71 -27.05
N ASP A 40 -0.74 1.41 -26.45
CA ASP A 40 -1.66 2.41 -25.93
C ASP A 40 -2.10 2.05 -24.51
N ARG A 41 -3.20 2.64 -24.05
CA ARG A 41 -3.67 2.42 -22.69
C ARG A 41 -4.15 0.97 -22.46
N GLU A 42 -4.61 0.25 -23.48
CA GLU A 42 -5.17 -1.10 -23.31
C GLU A 42 -4.11 -2.19 -23.49
N GLY A 43 -2.96 -1.88 -24.07
CA GLY A 43 -1.84 -2.81 -24.15
C GLY A 43 -0.96 -2.59 -25.35
N LEU A 44 -0.29 -3.66 -25.76
CA LEU A 44 0.65 -3.71 -26.87
C LEU A 44 0.04 -4.50 -28.03
N VAL A 45 0.37 -4.11 -29.26
CA VAL A 45 0.15 -4.93 -30.46
C VAL A 45 1.35 -4.82 -31.39
N GLN A 46 1.68 -5.93 -32.06
CA GLN A 46 2.78 -5.95 -33.03
C GLN A 46 2.29 -5.48 -34.39
N VAL A 47 3.03 -4.54 -34.97
CA VAL A 47 2.86 -4.08 -36.35
C VAL A 47 4.09 -4.51 -37.15
N VAL A 48 3.86 -5.09 -38.32
CA VAL A 48 4.89 -5.59 -39.23
C VAL A 48 4.89 -4.76 -40.51
N TYR A 49 6.09 -4.37 -40.94
CA TYR A 49 6.32 -3.73 -42.22
C TYR A 49 7.28 -4.57 -43.05
N ASP A 50 6.80 -4.96 -44.23
CA ASP A 50 7.55 -5.68 -45.26
C ASP A 50 8.13 -4.68 -46.31
N PRO A 51 9.25 -4.99 -46.98
CA PRO A 51 9.93 -4.08 -47.89
C PRO A 51 9.18 -3.81 -49.20
N ASP A 52 8.12 -4.58 -49.49
CA ASP A 52 7.26 -4.43 -50.68
C ASP A 52 6.64 -3.02 -50.78
N ARG A 53 6.52 -2.30 -49.67
CA ARG A 53 6.06 -0.92 -49.59
C ARG A 53 7.20 0.01 -49.17
N SER A 54 8.13 0.26 -50.09
CA SER A 54 9.40 0.97 -49.85
C SER A 54 9.25 2.32 -49.13
N GLU A 55 8.24 3.13 -49.48
CA GLU A 55 8.00 4.43 -48.85
C GLU A 55 7.67 4.29 -47.35
N ILE A 56 6.79 3.35 -47.01
CA ILE A 56 6.35 3.10 -45.63
C ILE A 56 7.46 2.43 -44.83
N PHE A 57 8.16 1.48 -45.46
CA PHE A 57 9.29 0.80 -44.87
C PHE A 57 10.39 1.81 -44.48
N SER A 58 10.68 2.78 -45.35
CA SER A 58 11.63 3.85 -45.04
C SER A 58 11.20 4.73 -43.87
N ILE A 59 9.90 5.02 -43.72
CA ILE A 59 9.40 5.73 -42.53
C ILE A 59 9.63 4.86 -41.27
N ALA A 60 9.30 3.57 -41.33
CA ALA A 60 9.46 2.62 -40.23
C ALA A 60 10.94 2.42 -39.81
N GLU A 61 11.90 2.59 -40.72
CA GLU A 61 13.35 2.58 -40.43
C GLU A 61 13.77 3.71 -39.49
N HIS A 62 13.11 4.87 -39.59
CA HIS A 62 13.45 6.07 -38.83
C HIS A 62 12.69 6.19 -37.51
N VAL A 63 11.68 5.34 -37.29
CA VAL A 63 10.95 5.28 -36.03
C VAL A 63 11.88 4.91 -34.87
N ARG A 64 11.70 5.56 -33.72
CA ARG A 64 12.41 5.25 -32.47
C ARG A 64 11.42 5.03 -31.33
N ASN A 65 11.92 4.51 -30.21
CA ASN A 65 11.12 4.31 -29.01
C ASN A 65 10.41 5.61 -28.61
N GLU A 66 9.18 5.46 -28.12
CA GLU A 66 8.28 6.51 -27.66
C GLU A 66 7.80 7.52 -28.72
N PHE A 67 8.09 7.30 -30.01
CA PHE A 67 7.43 8.04 -31.09
C PHE A 67 5.92 7.81 -31.04
N VAL A 68 5.14 8.85 -31.36
CA VAL A 68 3.69 8.79 -31.45
C VAL A 68 3.30 8.49 -32.88
N LEU A 69 2.65 7.35 -33.11
CA LEU A 69 2.31 6.87 -34.44
C LEU A 69 0.80 6.76 -34.61
N ARG A 70 0.37 6.95 -35.86
CA ARG A 70 -0.89 6.43 -36.39
C ARG A 70 -0.56 5.37 -37.43
N VAL A 71 -1.19 4.21 -37.30
CA VAL A 71 -1.00 3.06 -38.16
C VAL A 71 -2.35 2.65 -38.70
N LYS A 72 -2.44 2.48 -40.01
CA LYS A 72 -3.54 1.75 -40.64
C LYS A 72 -2.99 0.43 -41.15
N GLY A 73 -3.66 -0.68 -40.86
CA GLY A 73 -3.16 -1.99 -41.24
C GLY A 73 -4.23 -3.07 -41.25
N ARG A 74 -3.87 -4.25 -41.74
CA ARG A 74 -4.76 -5.43 -41.74
C ARG A 74 -4.31 -6.41 -40.66
N VAL A 75 -5.24 -6.85 -39.83
CA VAL A 75 -4.98 -7.88 -38.81
C VAL A 75 -4.82 -9.23 -39.50
N ARG A 76 -3.76 -9.96 -39.17
CA ARG A 76 -3.51 -11.33 -39.65
C ARG A 76 -3.03 -12.22 -38.49
N PRO A 77 -3.23 -13.54 -38.57
CA PRO A 77 -2.60 -14.45 -37.62
C PRO A 77 -1.09 -14.33 -37.72
N ARG A 78 -0.41 -14.47 -36.59
CA ARG A 78 1.05 -14.60 -36.61
C ARG A 78 1.46 -15.91 -37.31
N PRO A 79 2.62 -15.94 -37.99
CA PRO A 79 3.17 -17.18 -38.52
C PRO A 79 3.32 -18.26 -37.42
N GLU A 80 3.21 -19.52 -37.82
CA GLU A 80 3.39 -20.65 -36.91
C GLU A 80 4.75 -20.58 -36.20
N GLY A 81 4.76 -20.80 -34.88
CA GLY A 81 5.95 -20.68 -34.03
C GLY A 81 6.31 -19.26 -33.58
N THR A 82 5.55 -18.23 -33.96
CA THR A 82 5.80 -16.82 -33.56
C THR A 82 4.73 -16.20 -32.65
N VAL A 83 3.78 -17.03 -32.21
CA VAL A 83 2.77 -16.68 -31.20
C VAL A 83 3.46 -16.33 -29.89
N ASN A 84 3.08 -15.21 -29.28
CA ASN A 84 3.62 -14.79 -27.99
C ASN A 84 2.59 -15.00 -26.87
N PRO A 85 2.73 -16.04 -26.02
CA PRO A 85 1.76 -16.31 -24.95
C PRO A 85 1.74 -15.23 -23.87
N ASP A 86 2.78 -14.40 -23.77
CA ASP A 86 2.89 -13.34 -22.74
C ASP A 86 2.14 -12.06 -23.14
N LEU A 87 1.56 -12.01 -24.35
CA LEU A 87 0.79 -10.86 -24.84
C LEU A 87 -0.67 -11.26 -25.13
N PRO A 88 -1.67 -10.50 -24.66
CA PRO A 88 -3.08 -10.73 -25.01
C PRO A 88 -3.34 -10.73 -26.51
N THR A 89 -2.60 -9.90 -27.27
CA THR A 89 -2.68 -9.82 -28.73
C THR A 89 -1.69 -10.78 -29.41
N GLY A 90 -1.11 -11.73 -28.68
CA GLY A 90 0.06 -12.50 -29.10
C GLY A 90 -0.20 -13.52 -30.19
N GLU A 91 -1.45 -13.84 -30.48
CA GLU A 91 -1.88 -14.70 -31.59
C GLU A 91 -1.95 -13.96 -32.94
N ILE A 92 -1.99 -12.62 -32.91
CA ILE A 92 -2.19 -11.78 -34.08
C ILE A 92 -1.04 -10.78 -34.26
N GLU A 93 -0.97 -10.22 -35.47
CA GLU A 93 -0.17 -9.06 -35.80
C GLU A 93 -0.89 -8.21 -36.84
N ILE A 94 -0.43 -6.97 -37.02
CA ILE A 94 -0.98 -6.04 -38.00
C ILE A 94 0.04 -5.88 -39.13
N LEU A 95 -0.34 -6.25 -40.34
CA LEU A 95 0.40 -5.85 -41.53
C LEU A 95 0.16 -4.35 -41.78
N GLY A 96 1.20 -3.53 -41.60
CA GLY A 96 1.11 -2.09 -41.74
C GLY A 96 0.89 -1.66 -43.19
N LEU A 97 -0.26 -1.04 -43.46
CA LEU A 97 -0.65 -0.56 -44.79
C LEU A 97 -0.35 0.92 -44.98
N GLU A 98 -0.43 1.72 -43.92
CA GLU A 98 -0.05 3.14 -43.87
C GLU A 98 0.57 3.45 -42.50
N LEU A 99 1.59 4.33 -42.47
CA LEU A 99 2.29 4.75 -41.26
C LEU A 99 2.47 6.27 -41.26
N GLU A 100 2.00 6.92 -40.20
CA GLU A 100 2.15 8.35 -39.98
C GLU A 100 2.83 8.59 -38.61
N VAL A 101 3.94 9.35 -38.62
CA VAL A 101 4.58 9.82 -37.38
C VAL A 101 3.88 11.09 -36.93
N LEU A 102 2.91 10.96 -36.03
CA LEU A 102 2.16 12.08 -35.46
C LEU A 102 3.07 13.02 -34.65
N ASN A 103 4.01 12.44 -33.89
CA ASN A 103 5.02 13.21 -33.18
C ASN A 103 6.28 12.39 -32.94
N ARG A 104 7.44 13.04 -33.05
CA ARG A 104 8.73 12.43 -32.69
C ARG A 104 8.96 12.55 -31.19
N ALA A 105 9.74 11.64 -30.63
CA ALA A 105 10.17 11.68 -29.23
C ALA A 105 11.70 11.67 -29.14
N GLU A 106 12.23 12.41 -28.18
CA GLU A 106 13.61 12.22 -27.74
C GLU A 106 13.73 10.89 -27.01
N THR A 107 14.96 10.35 -26.93
CA THR A 107 15.22 9.13 -26.17
C THR A 107 14.74 9.30 -24.73
N PRO A 108 13.90 8.39 -24.20
CA PRO A 108 13.40 8.53 -22.85
C PRO A 108 14.54 8.44 -21.82
N PRO A 109 14.43 9.13 -20.68
CA PRO A 109 15.48 9.18 -19.65
C PRO A 109 15.74 7.82 -18.99
N PHE A 110 14.80 6.89 -19.09
CA PHE A 110 14.93 5.48 -18.73
C PHE A 110 14.02 4.65 -19.64
N GLN A 111 14.36 3.38 -19.86
CA GLN A 111 13.50 2.45 -20.59
C GLN A 111 12.33 2.03 -19.72
N LEU A 112 11.15 1.87 -20.31
CA LEU A 112 9.95 1.46 -19.57
C LEU A 112 10.06 0.04 -18.98
N ASP A 113 10.90 -0.81 -19.60
CA ASP A 113 11.11 -2.20 -19.22
C ASP A 113 12.20 -2.38 -18.15
N GLU A 114 13.15 -1.44 -18.04
CA GLU A 114 14.31 -1.52 -17.13
C GLU A 114 14.14 -0.65 -15.86
N HIS A 115 12.89 -0.44 -15.46
CA HIS A 115 12.54 0.49 -14.39
C HIS A 115 13.05 0.07 -13.00
N GLU A 116 13.31 -1.22 -12.77
CA GLU A 116 13.82 -1.74 -11.49
C GLU A 116 15.20 -1.15 -11.13
N ASN A 117 15.99 -0.81 -12.15
CA ASN A 117 17.31 -0.20 -11.98
C ASN A 117 17.26 1.35 -11.95
N THR A 118 16.07 1.94 -12.10
CA THR A 118 15.90 3.40 -12.15
C THR A 118 15.54 3.93 -10.77
N SER A 119 16.30 4.90 -10.26
CA SER A 119 16.03 5.51 -8.96
C SER A 119 14.67 6.21 -8.92
N GLU A 120 14.04 6.23 -7.74
CA GLU A 120 12.75 6.91 -7.54
C GLU A 120 12.83 8.40 -7.89
N GLU A 121 13.95 9.06 -7.59
CA GLU A 121 14.20 10.46 -7.93
C GLU A 121 14.02 10.72 -9.44
N VAL A 122 14.62 9.88 -10.29
CA VAL A 122 14.52 10.01 -11.75
C VAL A 122 13.09 9.74 -12.21
N ARG A 123 12.43 8.74 -11.63
CA ARG A 123 11.04 8.40 -11.94
C ARG A 123 10.06 9.52 -11.57
N LEU A 124 10.27 10.20 -10.45
CA LEU A 124 9.48 11.35 -10.03
C LEU A 124 9.76 12.58 -10.90
N ARG A 125 11.02 12.84 -11.25
CA ARG A 125 11.41 13.94 -12.15
C ARG A 125 10.75 13.83 -13.52
N TYR A 126 10.67 12.61 -14.05
CA TYR A 126 10.07 12.30 -15.36
C TYR A 126 8.79 11.48 -15.21
N ARG A 127 7.94 11.87 -14.24
CA ARG A 127 6.73 11.11 -13.91
C ARG A 127 5.79 10.89 -15.09
N TYR A 128 5.74 11.82 -16.04
CA TYR A 128 4.94 11.68 -17.27
C TYR A 128 5.41 10.52 -18.19
N VAL A 129 6.67 10.10 -18.10
CA VAL A 129 7.18 8.88 -18.75
C VAL A 129 6.89 7.67 -17.87
N ASP A 130 7.15 7.75 -16.57
CA ASP A 130 6.92 6.65 -15.61
C ASP A 130 5.46 6.20 -15.61
N LEU A 131 4.51 7.14 -15.74
CA LEU A 131 3.07 6.86 -15.82
C LEU A 131 2.63 6.14 -17.09
N ARG A 132 3.49 6.02 -18.11
CA ARG A 132 3.22 5.21 -19.31
C ARG A 132 3.40 3.71 -19.06
N ARG A 133 4.04 3.33 -17.96
CA ARG A 133 4.23 1.92 -17.59
C ARG A 133 2.90 1.25 -17.28
N PRO A 134 2.65 0.02 -17.76
CA PRO A 134 1.41 -0.71 -17.49
C PRO A 134 1.06 -0.78 -15.99
N GLU A 135 2.05 -1.06 -15.13
CA GLU A 135 1.86 -1.13 -13.68
C GLU A 135 1.35 0.20 -13.07
N MET A 136 1.92 1.33 -13.52
CA MET A 136 1.52 2.65 -13.00
C MET A 136 0.15 3.06 -13.51
N LEU A 137 -0.15 2.77 -14.79
CA LEU A 137 -1.46 2.99 -15.38
C LEU A 137 -2.52 2.16 -14.65
N GLU A 138 -2.22 0.89 -14.35
CA GLU A 138 -3.15 0.00 -13.66
C GLU A 138 -3.47 0.49 -12.25
N LYS A 139 -2.47 0.95 -11.50
CA LYS A 139 -2.71 1.58 -10.18
C LYS A 139 -3.64 2.80 -10.27
N ILE A 140 -3.53 3.61 -11.32
CA ILE A 140 -4.42 4.75 -11.56
C ILE A 140 -5.83 4.29 -11.95
N ARG A 141 -5.93 3.25 -12.80
CA ARG A 141 -7.22 2.64 -13.18
C ARG A 141 -7.94 2.08 -11.97
N ILE A 142 -7.26 1.30 -11.12
CA ILE A 142 -7.78 0.79 -9.86
C ILE A 142 -8.25 1.95 -8.98
N ARG A 143 -7.44 3.00 -8.80
CA ARG A 143 -7.86 4.18 -8.02
C ARG A 143 -9.16 4.81 -8.56
N ALA A 144 -9.30 4.93 -9.89
CA ALA A 144 -10.52 5.47 -10.50
C ALA A 144 -11.73 4.52 -10.36
N GLN A 145 -11.50 3.21 -10.40
CA GLN A 145 -12.56 2.21 -10.16
C GLN A 145 -13.01 2.25 -8.69
N VAL A 146 -12.08 2.36 -7.75
CA VAL A 146 -12.34 2.50 -6.31
C VAL A 146 -13.20 3.73 -6.04
N THR A 147 -12.81 4.90 -6.53
CA THR A 147 -13.59 6.13 -6.29
C THR A 147 -14.98 6.05 -6.92
N ARG A 148 -15.10 5.43 -8.11
CA ARG A 148 -16.41 5.22 -8.76
C ARG A 148 -17.31 4.27 -7.97
N SER A 149 -16.76 3.18 -7.44
CA SER A 149 -17.49 2.21 -6.61
C SER A 149 -18.00 2.87 -5.33
N LEU A 150 -17.12 3.58 -4.60
CA LEU A 150 -17.46 4.29 -3.37
C LEU A 150 -18.52 5.36 -3.57
N ARG A 151 -18.40 6.16 -4.64
CA ARG A 151 -19.41 7.17 -5.01
C ARG A 151 -20.77 6.53 -5.26
N ARG A 152 -20.82 5.49 -6.11
CA ARG A 152 -22.07 4.77 -6.40
C ARG A 152 -22.71 4.21 -5.14
N PHE A 153 -21.92 3.59 -4.26
CA PHE A 153 -22.42 3.03 -2.99
C PHE A 153 -23.15 4.07 -2.13
N LEU A 154 -22.56 5.27 -2.01
CA LEU A 154 -23.07 6.37 -1.21
C LEU A 154 -24.27 7.05 -1.87
N ASP A 155 -24.20 7.29 -3.19
CA ASP A 155 -25.30 7.85 -3.98
C ASP A 155 -26.56 6.98 -3.88
N GLU A 156 -26.41 5.66 -4.01
CA GLU A 156 -27.51 4.69 -3.89
C GLU A 156 -28.14 4.66 -2.49
N ARG A 157 -27.43 5.16 -1.46
CA ARG A 157 -27.90 5.25 -0.06
C ARG A 157 -28.32 6.66 0.35
N GLY A 158 -28.51 7.55 -0.63
CA GLY A 158 -29.05 8.89 -0.42
C GLY A 158 -28.07 9.87 0.23
N PHE A 159 -26.77 9.61 0.17
CA PHE A 159 -25.77 10.60 0.55
C PHE A 159 -25.64 11.68 -0.53
N LEU A 160 -25.38 12.91 -0.10
CA LEU A 160 -25.16 14.05 -0.99
C LEU A 160 -23.66 14.33 -1.13
N ASP A 161 -23.14 14.39 -2.37
CA ASP A 161 -21.79 14.88 -2.66
C ASP A 161 -21.79 16.41 -2.60
N ILE A 162 -21.28 16.99 -1.51
CA ILE A 162 -21.29 18.44 -1.28
C ILE A 162 -19.85 18.94 -1.19
N GLU A 163 -19.48 19.90 -2.04
CA GLU A 163 -18.15 20.50 -1.99
C GLU A 163 -18.00 21.46 -0.80
N THR A 164 -16.84 21.42 -0.14
CA THR A 164 -16.49 22.33 0.96
C THR A 164 -15.29 23.20 0.60
N PRO A 165 -15.21 24.46 1.09
CA PRO A 165 -14.18 25.40 0.66
C PRO A 165 -12.77 25.00 1.14
N MET A 166 -11.77 25.29 0.30
CA MET A 166 -10.34 25.04 0.60
C MET A 166 -9.64 26.19 1.33
N LEU A 167 -10.15 27.42 1.20
CA LEU A 167 -9.60 28.58 1.89
C LEU A 167 -10.37 28.79 3.19
N THR A 168 -9.90 28.16 4.26
CA THR A 168 -10.58 28.13 5.55
C THR A 168 -9.89 29.04 6.55
N LYS A 169 -10.41 29.07 7.78
CA LYS A 169 -9.76 29.74 8.91
C LYS A 169 -8.87 28.73 9.65
N ALA A 170 -7.67 29.16 10.03
CA ALA A 170 -6.75 28.35 10.82
C ALA A 170 -7.37 27.96 12.17
N THR A 171 -7.20 26.71 12.59
CA THR A 171 -7.62 26.20 13.90
C THR A 171 -6.41 25.61 14.61
N PRO A 172 -6.13 26.00 15.87
CA PRO A 172 -4.87 25.66 16.54
C PRO A 172 -4.75 24.19 17.00
N GLU A 173 -5.72 23.34 16.72
CA GLU A 173 -5.75 21.93 17.12
C GLU A 173 -5.53 21.00 15.92
N GLY A 174 -4.95 19.82 16.16
CA GLY A 174 -4.67 18.83 15.12
C GLY A 174 -3.22 18.89 14.62
N ALA A 175 -3.05 18.86 13.29
CA ALA A 175 -1.76 19.01 12.63
C ALA A 175 -1.43 20.50 12.40
N ARG A 176 -0.26 20.80 11.83
CA ARG A 176 0.05 22.14 11.32
C ARG A 176 -0.68 22.43 10.00
N ASP A 177 -1.24 23.64 9.89
CA ASP A 177 -1.91 24.12 8.68
C ASP A 177 -0.94 24.69 7.64
N TYR A 178 -1.18 24.44 6.36
CA TYR A 178 -0.62 25.26 5.29
C TYR A 178 -1.34 26.61 5.23
N LEU A 179 -0.58 27.71 5.21
CA LEU A 179 -1.12 29.07 5.18
C LEU A 179 -1.07 29.67 3.77
N VAL A 180 -2.16 30.34 3.39
CA VAL A 180 -2.27 31.10 2.14
C VAL A 180 -2.48 32.58 2.47
N PRO A 181 -1.48 33.46 2.21
CA PRO A 181 -1.58 34.88 2.51
C PRO A 181 -2.74 35.56 1.77
N SER A 182 -3.52 36.38 2.47
CA SER A 182 -4.60 37.15 1.85
C SER A 182 -4.08 38.44 1.23
N ARG A 183 -4.27 38.61 -0.09
CA ARG A 183 -3.95 39.86 -0.77
C ARG A 183 -4.84 41.02 -0.30
N THR A 184 -6.10 40.76 0.04
CA THR A 184 -7.10 41.80 0.38
C THR A 184 -7.12 42.17 1.85
N HIS A 185 -6.62 41.29 2.72
CA HIS A 185 -6.55 41.53 4.16
C HIS A 185 -5.09 41.42 4.64
N PRO A 186 -4.32 42.52 4.60
CA PRO A 186 -2.92 42.52 5.03
C PRO A 186 -2.75 41.99 6.46
N GLY A 187 -1.78 41.09 6.64
CA GLY A 187 -1.52 40.43 7.93
C GLY A 187 -2.46 39.26 8.27
N GLN A 188 -3.41 38.92 7.38
CA GLN A 188 -4.30 37.78 7.55
C GLN A 188 -3.99 36.67 6.53
N PHE A 189 -4.29 35.44 6.92
CA PHE A 189 -4.02 34.23 6.16
C PHE A 189 -5.26 33.35 6.14
N PHE A 190 -5.49 32.67 5.03
CA PHE A 190 -6.31 31.47 5.00
C PHE A 190 -5.47 30.27 5.42
N ALA A 191 -6.14 29.19 5.83
CA ALA A 191 -5.54 27.89 6.04
C ALA A 191 -6.14 26.88 5.04
N LEU A 192 -5.32 25.93 4.57
CA LEU A 192 -5.83 24.78 3.83
C LEU A 192 -6.35 23.72 4.82
N PRO A 193 -7.49 23.06 4.55
CA PRO A 193 -8.12 22.17 5.51
C PRO A 193 -7.36 20.86 5.69
N GLN A 194 -7.18 20.46 6.95
CA GLN A 194 -6.70 19.12 7.31
C GLN A 194 -7.74 18.03 7.06
N SER A 195 -9.01 18.42 7.13
CA SER A 195 -10.22 17.69 6.74
C SER A 195 -11.39 18.70 6.71
N PRO A 196 -12.53 18.38 6.07
CA PRO A 196 -13.72 19.23 6.12
C PRO A 196 -14.54 19.09 7.41
N GLN A 197 -13.93 18.70 8.54
CA GLN A 197 -14.61 18.31 9.79
C GLN A 197 -15.64 19.33 10.28
N LEU A 198 -15.31 20.62 10.31
CA LEU A 198 -16.26 21.65 10.75
C LEU A 198 -17.38 21.86 9.73
N PHE A 199 -17.08 21.73 8.43
CA PHE A 199 -18.08 21.92 7.38
C PHE A 199 -19.08 20.77 7.34
N LYS A 200 -18.66 19.51 7.46
CA LYS A 200 -19.59 18.38 7.50
C LYS A 200 -20.52 18.44 8.71
N GLN A 201 -20.03 18.90 9.87
CA GLN A 201 -20.87 19.17 11.03
C GLN A 201 -21.87 20.30 10.80
N LEU A 202 -21.45 21.40 10.14
CA LEU A 202 -22.36 22.46 9.70
C LEU A 202 -23.43 21.95 8.72
N LEU A 203 -23.09 21.02 7.82
CA LEU A 203 -24.04 20.40 6.90
C LEU A 203 -25.05 19.51 7.63
N MET A 204 -24.63 18.78 8.66
CA MET A 204 -25.57 18.04 9.53
C MET A 204 -26.52 18.99 10.26
N MET A 205 -25.99 20.07 10.85
CA MET A 205 -26.82 21.14 11.46
C MET A 205 -27.75 21.83 10.45
N SER A 206 -27.38 21.85 9.16
CA SER A 206 -28.18 22.42 8.08
C SER A 206 -29.27 21.48 7.56
N GLY A 207 -29.41 20.28 8.15
CA GLY A 207 -30.46 19.33 7.82
C GLY A 207 -30.18 18.46 6.60
N MET A 208 -28.92 18.33 6.17
CA MET A 208 -28.56 17.51 4.99
C MET A 208 -28.70 16.00 5.24
N ASP A 209 -28.81 15.56 6.49
CA ASP A 209 -28.96 14.17 6.96
C ASP A 209 -27.80 13.23 6.63
N ARG A 210 -27.36 13.16 5.37
CA ARG A 210 -26.28 12.30 4.87
C ARG A 210 -25.43 13.03 3.86
N TYR A 211 -24.15 13.16 4.17
CA TYR A 211 -23.18 13.89 3.37
C TYR A 211 -21.97 13.02 3.09
N TYR A 212 -21.42 13.14 1.88
CA TYR A 212 -20.09 12.66 1.59
C TYR A 212 -19.33 13.62 0.69
N GLN A 213 -18.01 13.46 0.62
CA GLN A 213 -17.16 14.16 -0.34
C GLN A 213 -15.86 13.38 -0.58
N VAL A 214 -15.45 13.27 -1.84
CA VAL A 214 -14.07 12.86 -2.17
C VAL A 214 -13.20 14.12 -2.25
N VAL A 215 -12.49 14.43 -1.18
CA VAL A 215 -11.93 15.75 -0.90
C VAL A 215 -10.41 15.73 -0.76
N ARG A 216 -9.75 16.83 -1.14
CA ARG A 216 -8.31 17.04 -0.89
C ARG A 216 -8.10 17.61 0.51
N CYS A 217 -7.12 17.06 1.22
CA CYS A 217 -6.73 17.44 2.56
C CYS A 217 -5.24 17.74 2.62
N PHE A 218 -4.86 18.66 3.50
CA PHE A 218 -3.52 19.23 3.57
C PHE A 218 -3.01 19.20 5.01
N ARG A 219 -1.78 18.71 5.22
CA ARG A 219 -1.12 18.69 6.54
C ARG A 219 0.35 19.07 6.38
N ASP A 220 0.78 20.12 7.06
CA ASP A 220 2.17 20.60 7.04
C ASP A 220 3.03 19.83 8.07
N GLU A 221 3.16 18.52 7.83
CA GLU A 221 3.88 17.56 8.67
C GLU A 221 4.98 16.86 7.87
N ASP A 222 5.99 16.34 8.58
CA ASP A 222 7.03 15.51 7.95
C ASP A 222 6.43 14.26 7.28
N LEU A 223 7.00 13.92 6.12
CA LEU A 223 6.53 12.82 5.28
C LEU A 223 6.97 11.45 5.82
N ARG A 224 6.23 10.42 5.43
CA ARG A 224 6.58 9.00 5.59
C ARG A 224 6.17 8.23 4.34
N ALA A 225 6.53 6.94 4.25
CA ALA A 225 6.17 6.09 3.10
C ALA A 225 4.65 6.10 2.81
N ASP A 226 3.81 6.23 3.84
CA ASP A 226 2.35 6.27 3.78
C ASP A 226 1.75 7.67 4.04
N ARG A 227 2.58 8.72 4.13
CA ARG A 227 2.14 10.09 4.49
C ARG A 227 2.66 11.13 3.50
N GLN A 228 1.72 11.79 2.82
CA GLN A 228 1.96 12.91 1.91
C GLN A 228 1.30 14.19 2.45
N PRO A 229 1.88 15.38 2.19
CA PRO A 229 1.36 16.65 2.69
C PRO A 229 0.03 17.03 2.06
N GLU A 230 -0.21 16.60 0.82
CA GLU A 230 -1.50 16.64 0.15
C GLU A 230 -1.98 15.19 -0.08
N PHE A 231 -3.18 14.88 0.38
CA PHE A 231 -3.79 13.57 0.22
C PHE A 231 -5.30 13.70 -0.04
N THR A 232 -5.93 12.59 -0.42
CA THR A 232 -7.37 12.55 -0.71
C THR A 232 -8.07 11.71 0.35
N GLN A 233 -9.18 12.22 0.89
CA GLN A 233 -10.06 11.49 1.78
C GLN A 233 -11.40 11.23 1.10
N LEU A 234 -12.04 10.11 1.45
CA LEU A 234 -13.49 9.98 1.36
C LEU A 234 -14.02 10.40 2.72
N ASP A 235 -14.60 11.59 2.79
CA ASP A 235 -15.20 12.11 4.01
C ASP A 235 -16.71 11.83 3.99
N ILE A 236 -17.25 11.38 5.12
CA ILE A 236 -18.63 10.94 5.29
C ILE A 236 -19.14 11.50 6.62
N GLU A 237 -20.38 11.96 6.64
CA GLU A 237 -21.07 12.35 7.87
C GLU A 237 -22.57 12.02 7.76
N THR A 238 -23.18 11.67 8.89
CA THR A 238 -24.61 11.31 8.98
C THR A 238 -25.25 11.90 10.22
N SER A 239 -26.54 12.22 10.15
CA SER A 239 -27.38 12.62 11.27
C SER A 239 -28.20 11.42 11.77
N PHE A 240 -28.54 11.42 13.05
CA PHE A 240 -29.47 10.47 13.68
C PHE A 240 -29.10 8.97 13.54
N LEU A 241 -27.83 8.64 13.33
CA LEU A 241 -27.31 7.27 13.36
C LEU A 241 -26.44 7.03 14.60
N SER A 242 -26.49 5.81 15.13
CA SER A 242 -25.56 5.35 16.17
C SER A 242 -24.21 4.94 15.57
N GLU A 243 -23.23 4.76 16.45
CA GLU A 243 -21.91 4.23 16.11
C GLU A 243 -22.01 2.89 15.35
N ASP A 244 -22.78 1.93 15.86
CA ASP A 244 -22.97 0.61 15.21
C ASP A 244 -23.53 0.74 13.79
N GLN A 245 -24.51 1.63 13.58
CA GLN A 245 -25.11 1.84 12.26
C GLN A 245 -24.11 2.45 11.26
N ILE A 246 -23.25 3.36 11.73
CA ILE A 246 -22.17 3.94 10.91
C ILE A 246 -21.11 2.89 10.59
N MET A 247 -20.74 2.06 11.56
CA MET A 247 -19.79 0.96 11.34
C MET A 247 -20.34 -0.03 10.32
N ASP A 248 -21.58 -0.50 10.48
CA ASP A 248 -22.21 -1.47 9.58
C ASP A 248 -22.29 -0.94 8.13
N LEU A 249 -22.64 0.33 7.95
CA LEU A 249 -22.65 1.01 6.66
C LEU A 249 -21.26 1.02 6.01
N ASN A 250 -20.23 1.41 6.75
CA ASN A 250 -18.86 1.47 6.24
C ASN A 250 -18.30 0.07 5.96
N GLU A 251 -18.60 -0.92 6.80
CA GLU A 251 -18.22 -2.31 6.55
C GLU A 251 -18.85 -2.84 5.25
N GLU A 252 -20.14 -2.59 5.03
CA GLU A 252 -20.82 -2.96 3.80
C GLU A 252 -20.17 -2.29 2.58
N MET A 253 -19.85 -0.99 2.69
CA MET A 253 -19.16 -0.23 1.64
C MET A 253 -17.81 -0.86 1.26
N ILE A 254 -17.00 -1.21 2.26
CA ILE A 254 -15.68 -1.80 2.03
C ILE A 254 -15.79 -3.22 1.48
N ARG A 255 -16.74 -4.04 1.97
CA ARG A 255 -17.01 -5.38 1.41
C ARG A 255 -17.40 -5.29 -0.07
N GLN A 256 -18.35 -4.41 -0.40
CA GLN A 256 -18.78 -4.22 -1.78
C GLN A 256 -17.62 -3.73 -2.67
N LEU A 257 -16.83 -2.78 -2.19
CA LEU A 257 -15.64 -2.28 -2.90
C LEU A 257 -14.66 -3.40 -3.24
N PHE A 258 -14.30 -4.23 -2.24
CA PHE A 258 -13.36 -5.34 -2.43
C PHE A 258 -13.91 -6.39 -3.40
N LYS A 259 -15.21 -6.69 -3.31
CA LYS A 259 -15.86 -7.63 -4.23
C LYS A 259 -15.87 -7.11 -5.66
N GLU A 260 -16.14 -5.83 -5.87
CA GLU A 260 -16.23 -5.25 -7.22
C GLU A 260 -14.89 -5.02 -7.90
N VAL A 261 -13.86 -4.61 -7.13
CA VAL A 261 -12.56 -4.22 -7.70
C VAL A 261 -11.58 -5.38 -7.73
N LEU A 262 -11.63 -6.27 -6.72
CA LEU A 262 -10.65 -7.35 -6.53
C LEU A 262 -11.28 -8.76 -6.53
N ASP A 263 -12.60 -8.88 -6.75
CA ASP A 263 -13.36 -10.14 -6.63
C ASP A 263 -13.05 -10.91 -5.32
N THR A 264 -12.89 -10.17 -4.23
CA THR A 264 -12.49 -10.73 -2.92
C THR A 264 -13.59 -10.54 -1.90
N ASP A 265 -14.03 -11.64 -1.29
CA ASP A 265 -14.99 -11.62 -0.18
C ASP A 265 -14.25 -11.39 1.16
N LEU A 266 -14.62 -10.31 1.85
CA LEU A 266 -14.12 -10.00 3.20
C LEU A 266 -15.08 -10.54 4.28
N PRO A 267 -14.62 -10.71 5.53
CA PRO A 267 -15.46 -11.18 6.63
C PRO A 267 -16.76 -10.38 6.81
N ASN A 268 -17.82 -11.05 7.26
CA ASN A 268 -19.10 -10.42 7.59
C ASN A 268 -19.66 -11.00 8.89
N PRO A 269 -19.67 -10.24 10.00
CA PRO A 269 -19.14 -8.87 10.17
C PRO A 269 -17.60 -8.82 10.21
N PHE A 270 -17.01 -7.63 10.21
CA PHE A 270 -15.59 -7.49 10.54
C PHE A 270 -15.34 -7.79 12.03
N PRO A 271 -14.18 -8.38 12.38
CA PRO A 271 -13.81 -8.55 13.77
C PRO A 271 -13.74 -7.19 14.48
N ARG A 272 -14.42 -7.07 15.62
CA ARG A 272 -14.39 -5.87 16.47
C ARG A 272 -13.47 -6.12 17.66
N MET A 273 -12.64 -5.14 17.97
CA MET A 273 -11.64 -5.20 19.04
C MET A 273 -11.63 -3.87 19.75
N THR A 274 -11.63 -3.89 21.08
CA THR A 274 -11.52 -2.65 21.85
C THR A 274 -10.10 -2.09 21.76
N TYR A 275 -9.94 -0.78 21.99
CA TYR A 275 -8.62 -0.16 22.06
C TYR A 275 -7.72 -0.85 23.09
N ASP A 276 -8.26 -1.10 24.30
CA ASP A 276 -7.50 -1.74 25.38
C ASP A 276 -7.03 -3.14 24.99
N GLU A 277 -7.91 -3.94 24.38
CA GLU A 277 -7.55 -5.27 23.88
C GLU A 277 -6.49 -5.20 22.77
N ALA A 278 -6.60 -4.25 21.83
CA ALA A 278 -5.64 -4.10 20.74
C ALA A 278 -4.25 -3.69 21.26
N MET A 279 -4.20 -2.75 22.20
CA MET A 279 -2.96 -2.34 22.85
C MET A 279 -2.39 -3.43 23.75
N GLU A 280 -3.23 -4.18 24.44
CA GLU A 280 -2.82 -5.30 25.28
C GLU A 280 -2.22 -6.42 24.41
N ARG A 281 -2.94 -6.93 23.42
CA ARG A 281 -2.54 -8.12 22.64
C ARG A 281 -1.54 -7.81 21.54
N TYR A 282 -1.50 -6.59 21.01
CA TYR A 282 -0.69 -6.27 19.83
C TYR A 282 0.22 -5.06 20.00
N GLY A 283 0.04 -4.26 21.06
CA GLY A 283 0.81 -3.03 21.25
C GLY A 283 0.54 -1.96 20.20
N SER A 284 -0.57 -2.07 19.47
CA SER A 284 -0.93 -1.16 18.39
C SER A 284 -2.44 -0.99 18.29
N ASP A 285 -2.87 0.23 18.04
CA ASP A 285 -4.24 0.64 17.73
C ASP A 285 -4.68 0.27 16.29
N ARG A 286 -3.76 -0.28 15.49
CA ARG A 286 -3.98 -0.77 14.11
C ARG A 286 -3.30 -2.11 13.90
N PRO A 287 -3.73 -3.16 14.63
CA PRO A 287 -3.04 -4.44 14.63
C PRO A 287 -3.08 -5.12 13.26
N ASP A 288 -1.92 -5.59 12.78
CA ASP A 288 -1.86 -6.47 11.62
C ASP A 288 -2.25 -7.90 12.03
N LEU A 289 -3.51 -8.27 11.77
CA LEU A 289 -4.06 -9.59 12.13
C LEU A 289 -3.58 -10.73 11.23
N ARG A 290 -2.80 -10.46 10.17
CA ARG A 290 -2.17 -11.50 9.35
C ARG A 290 -0.99 -12.14 10.08
N VAL A 291 -0.37 -11.40 11.01
CA VAL A 291 0.67 -11.91 11.90
C VAL A 291 -0.01 -12.58 13.09
N PRO A 292 0.16 -13.90 13.32
CA PRO A 292 -0.56 -14.61 14.38
C PRO A 292 0.03 -14.38 15.78
N LEU A 293 1.18 -13.73 15.88
CA LEU A 293 1.88 -13.51 17.15
C LEU A 293 1.10 -12.52 18.03
N GLU A 294 1.17 -12.70 19.35
CA GLU A 294 0.51 -11.82 20.33
C GLU A 294 1.45 -11.50 21.50
N LEU A 295 1.18 -10.38 22.16
CA LEU A 295 1.82 -9.96 23.39
C LEU A 295 1.08 -10.57 24.57
N ILE A 296 1.84 -11.10 25.52
CA ILE A 296 1.33 -11.79 26.69
C ILE A 296 1.78 -11.04 27.93
N ASP A 297 0.84 -10.59 28.76
CA ASP A 297 1.19 -9.87 29.98
C ASP A 297 1.74 -10.80 31.07
N LEU A 298 2.86 -10.37 31.66
CA LEU A 298 3.60 -11.11 32.69
C LEU A 298 3.82 -10.25 33.95
N ARG A 299 3.10 -9.15 34.10
CA ARG A 299 3.34 -8.16 35.16
C ARG A 299 3.34 -8.77 36.55
N ASP A 300 2.34 -9.58 36.86
CA ASP A 300 2.16 -10.21 38.17
C ASP A 300 3.25 -11.24 38.49
N LEU A 301 3.75 -11.98 37.49
CA LEU A 301 4.87 -12.92 37.66
C LEU A 301 6.22 -12.23 37.94
N MET A 302 6.30 -10.93 37.65
CA MET A 302 7.55 -10.17 37.65
C MET A 302 7.68 -9.21 38.84
N GLN A 303 6.71 -9.17 39.76
CA GLN A 303 6.75 -8.24 40.89
C GLN A 303 7.88 -8.59 41.87
N ASP A 304 8.07 -9.87 42.16
CA ASP A 304 8.98 -10.33 43.22
C ASP A 304 10.35 -10.81 42.73
N VAL A 305 10.64 -10.66 41.43
CA VAL A 305 11.96 -10.99 40.89
C VAL A 305 13.02 -9.96 41.30
N GLU A 306 14.23 -10.42 41.61
CA GLU A 306 15.34 -9.55 42.01
C GLU A 306 15.80 -8.62 40.88
N PHE A 307 15.51 -8.98 39.64
CA PHE A 307 15.90 -8.21 38.47
C PHE A 307 15.10 -6.91 38.34
N LYS A 308 15.69 -5.79 38.78
CA LYS A 308 15.04 -4.47 38.77
C LYS A 308 14.50 -4.03 37.42
N VAL A 309 15.08 -4.49 36.31
CA VAL A 309 14.58 -4.18 34.95
C VAL A 309 13.15 -4.71 34.75
N PHE A 310 12.78 -5.82 35.42
CA PHE A 310 11.43 -6.38 35.37
C PHE A 310 10.58 -5.96 36.57
N SER A 311 11.13 -6.03 37.79
CA SER A 311 10.32 -5.75 38.98
C SER A 311 9.96 -4.27 39.17
N ALA A 312 10.76 -3.33 38.66
CA ALA A 312 10.39 -1.91 38.73
C ALA A 312 9.20 -1.57 37.82
N PRO A 313 9.20 -1.90 36.51
CA PRO A 313 8.01 -1.72 35.67
C PRO A 313 6.80 -2.54 36.14
N ALA A 314 7.01 -3.75 36.68
CA ALA A 314 5.91 -4.56 37.19
C ALA A 314 5.16 -3.90 38.38
N LYS A 315 5.90 -3.17 39.23
CA LYS A 315 5.36 -2.45 40.40
C LYS A 315 4.84 -1.05 40.08
N ASP A 316 5.28 -0.44 38.98
CA ASP A 316 4.80 0.87 38.54
C ASP A 316 3.40 0.77 37.92
N PRO A 317 2.37 1.48 38.42
CA PRO A 317 1.04 1.52 37.80
C PRO A 317 1.05 1.84 36.30
N HIS A 318 2.02 2.63 35.83
CA HIS A 318 2.18 3.00 34.42
C HIS A 318 3.19 2.14 33.66
N GLY A 319 3.80 1.16 34.34
CA GLY A 319 4.72 0.18 33.76
C GLY A 319 3.99 -1.06 33.22
N ARG A 320 4.67 -1.74 32.30
CA ARG A 320 4.21 -3.00 31.70
C ARG A 320 5.37 -3.97 31.60
N VAL A 321 5.10 -5.26 31.81
CA VAL A 321 6.01 -6.34 31.46
C VAL A 321 5.28 -7.34 30.58
N ALA A 322 5.66 -7.41 29.31
CA ALA A 322 5.02 -8.27 28.33
C ALA A 322 6.05 -9.17 27.65
N ALA A 323 5.62 -10.38 27.29
CA ALA A 323 6.36 -11.31 26.46
C ALA A 323 5.81 -11.34 25.04
N LEU A 324 6.71 -11.62 24.09
CA LEU A 324 6.40 -11.99 22.72
C LEU A 324 6.95 -13.39 22.47
N HIS A 325 6.05 -14.37 22.32
CA HIS A 325 6.40 -15.74 21.96
C HIS A 325 6.60 -15.85 20.44
N VAL A 326 7.74 -16.40 20.04
CA VAL A 326 8.15 -16.59 18.64
C VAL A 326 8.37 -18.08 18.38
N PRO A 327 7.39 -18.76 17.74
CA PRO A 327 7.51 -20.17 17.39
C PRO A 327 8.73 -20.46 16.51
N GLY A 328 9.52 -21.49 16.86
CA GLY A 328 10.75 -21.85 16.14
C GLY A 328 11.90 -20.82 16.25
N GLY A 329 11.76 -19.82 17.12
CA GLY A 329 12.69 -18.70 17.24
C GLY A 329 14.09 -19.05 17.76
N CYS A 330 14.34 -20.27 18.27
CA CYS A 330 15.69 -20.70 18.65
C CYS A 330 16.68 -20.72 17.47
N LYS A 331 16.18 -20.77 16.22
CA LYS A 331 16.99 -20.66 15.00
C LYS A 331 17.68 -19.30 14.84
N LEU A 332 17.15 -18.25 15.48
CA LEU A 332 17.74 -16.92 15.43
C LEU A 332 19.16 -16.94 16.01
N SER A 333 20.12 -16.50 15.22
CA SER A 333 21.50 -16.29 15.62
C SER A 333 21.60 -15.14 16.63
N ARG A 334 22.72 -15.08 17.36
CA ARG A 334 22.99 -13.97 18.28
C ARG A 334 23.01 -12.62 17.55
N LYS A 335 23.52 -12.58 16.32
CA LYS A 335 23.58 -11.38 15.47
C LYS A 335 22.18 -10.85 15.15
N GLU A 336 21.23 -11.73 14.85
CA GLU A 336 19.84 -11.34 14.57
C GLU A 336 19.15 -10.81 15.84
N ILE A 337 19.36 -11.47 16.99
CA ILE A 337 18.84 -11.00 18.29
C ILE A 337 19.41 -9.61 18.64
N ASP A 338 20.71 -9.38 18.42
CA ASP A 338 21.33 -8.08 18.67
C ASP A 338 20.80 -7.02 17.68
N ALA A 339 20.46 -7.40 16.44
CA ALA A 339 19.80 -6.52 15.48
C ALA A 339 18.38 -6.14 15.94
N TYR A 340 17.58 -7.10 16.45
CA TYR A 340 16.28 -6.81 17.04
C TYR A 340 16.37 -5.94 18.29
N THR A 341 17.42 -6.13 19.11
CA THR A 341 17.68 -5.28 20.27
C THR A 341 17.92 -3.82 19.84
N LYS A 342 18.68 -3.59 18.76
CA LYS A 342 18.86 -2.25 18.20
C LYS A 342 17.57 -1.68 17.61
N PHE A 343 16.78 -2.52 16.93
CA PHE A 343 15.50 -2.14 16.34
C PHE A 343 14.51 -1.64 17.41
N VAL A 344 14.31 -2.39 18.50
CA VAL A 344 13.42 -1.94 19.58
C VAL A 344 13.94 -0.70 20.30
N GLY A 345 15.25 -0.47 20.29
CA GLY A 345 15.87 0.74 20.83
C GLY A 345 15.42 2.04 20.13
N ILE A 346 15.01 1.97 18.86
CA ILE A 346 14.46 3.11 18.12
C ILE A 346 13.15 3.60 18.76
N TYR A 347 12.40 2.70 19.39
CA TYR A 347 11.14 2.95 20.09
C TYR A 347 11.35 3.24 21.59
N GLY A 348 12.59 3.48 22.02
CA GLY A 348 12.92 3.85 23.40
C GLY A 348 13.17 2.69 24.36
N ALA A 349 13.07 1.43 23.90
CA ALA A 349 13.38 0.28 24.76
C ALA A 349 14.88 0.25 25.12
N ARG A 350 15.19 0.06 26.41
CA ARG A 350 16.59 0.04 26.90
C ARG A 350 17.33 -1.26 26.62
N GLY A 351 16.61 -2.30 26.22
CA GLY A 351 17.14 -3.61 25.92
C GLY A 351 16.02 -4.56 25.51
N LEU A 352 16.41 -5.76 25.06
CA LEU A 352 15.50 -6.81 24.65
C LEU A 352 15.95 -8.11 25.32
N ALA A 353 15.35 -8.42 26.47
CA ALA A 353 15.62 -9.69 27.14
C ALA A 353 14.95 -10.82 26.36
N TYR A 354 15.53 -12.02 26.43
CA TYR A 354 14.99 -13.19 25.74
C TYR A 354 15.27 -14.48 26.50
N ILE A 355 14.46 -15.52 26.24
CA ILE A 355 14.71 -16.90 26.66
C ILE A 355 14.60 -17.80 25.43
N LYS A 356 15.62 -18.63 25.19
CA LYS A 356 15.56 -19.74 24.24
C LYS A 356 15.08 -21.00 24.95
N VAL A 357 14.05 -21.64 24.42
CA VAL A 357 13.50 -22.89 24.94
C VAL A 357 14.12 -24.03 24.14
N ASN A 358 15.11 -24.72 24.72
CA ASN A 358 15.76 -25.85 24.04
C ASN A 358 15.05 -27.17 24.36
N GLU A 359 14.76 -27.41 25.64
CA GLU A 359 14.11 -28.64 26.13
C GLU A 359 13.17 -28.33 27.32
N ALA A 360 11.93 -27.93 27.06
CA ALA A 360 10.94 -27.52 28.06
C ALA A 360 10.72 -28.57 29.17
N ALA A 361 10.82 -29.86 28.83
CA ALA A 361 10.66 -30.96 29.81
C ALA A 361 11.74 -30.98 30.91
N LYS A 362 12.92 -30.36 30.68
CA LYS A 362 13.99 -30.23 31.68
C LYS A 362 13.78 -29.02 32.60
N GLY A 363 12.65 -28.31 32.48
CA GLY A 363 12.37 -27.10 33.23
C GLY A 363 13.46 -26.05 32.98
N ARG A 364 13.96 -25.45 34.06
CA ARG A 364 14.96 -24.37 34.00
C ARG A 364 16.24 -24.74 33.26
N ASP A 365 16.70 -25.99 33.37
CA ASP A 365 17.95 -26.45 32.73
C ASP A 365 17.83 -26.58 31.21
N GLY A 366 16.60 -26.69 30.70
CA GLY A 366 16.30 -26.69 29.27
C GLY A 366 16.17 -25.30 28.67
N LEU A 367 16.29 -24.24 29.48
CA LEU A 367 16.18 -22.86 29.05
C LEU A 367 17.57 -22.21 28.95
N GLN A 368 17.81 -21.47 27.87
CA GLN A 368 19.06 -20.76 27.65
C GLN A 368 18.82 -19.25 27.62
N SER A 369 19.33 -18.55 28.64
CA SER A 369 19.24 -17.10 28.71
C SER A 369 20.16 -16.48 29.78
N PRO A 370 20.70 -15.27 29.55
CA PRO A 370 21.42 -14.53 30.59
C PRO A 370 20.52 -14.04 31.74
N ILE A 371 19.20 -13.95 31.55
CA ILE A 371 18.28 -13.43 32.58
C ILE A 371 17.76 -14.50 33.54
N LEU A 372 17.87 -15.79 33.19
CA LEU A 372 17.32 -16.89 34.00
C LEU A 372 17.78 -16.82 35.45
N LYS A 373 19.07 -16.58 35.69
CA LYS A 373 19.66 -16.49 37.04
C LYS A 373 19.00 -15.47 37.97
N PHE A 374 18.24 -14.52 37.44
CA PHE A 374 17.53 -13.51 38.22
C PHE A 374 16.02 -13.77 38.36
N LEU A 375 15.50 -14.83 37.70
CA LEU A 375 14.11 -15.24 37.79
C LEU A 375 13.96 -16.37 38.82
N THR A 376 12.88 -16.31 39.60
CA THR A 376 12.47 -17.39 40.50
C THR A 376 11.91 -18.56 39.70
N ASP A 377 11.92 -19.76 40.26
CA ASP A 377 11.39 -20.95 39.56
C ASP A 377 9.89 -20.83 39.30
N ALA A 378 9.14 -20.23 40.24
CA ALA A 378 7.71 -19.92 40.04
C ALA A 378 7.47 -18.95 38.88
N ALA A 379 8.33 -17.92 38.71
CA ALA A 379 8.22 -17.02 37.58
C ALA A 379 8.54 -17.73 36.25
N VAL A 380 9.59 -18.57 36.23
CA VAL A 380 9.94 -19.36 35.03
C VAL A 380 8.81 -20.30 34.62
N GLU A 381 8.26 -21.06 35.57
CA GLU A 381 7.13 -21.97 35.31
C GLU A 381 5.89 -21.20 34.83
N GLY A 382 5.56 -20.08 35.48
CA GLY A 382 4.43 -19.23 35.09
C GLY A 382 4.57 -18.62 33.70
N ILE A 383 5.79 -18.21 33.30
CA ILE A 383 6.07 -17.73 31.95
C ILE A 383 5.80 -18.85 30.95
N MET A 384 6.42 -20.02 31.14
CA MET A 384 6.28 -21.15 30.22
C MET A 384 4.81 -21.59 30.07
N GLN A 385 4.06 -21.59 31.16
CA GLN A 385 2.63 -21.92 31.16
C GLN A 385 1.81 -20.90 30.37
N ARG A 386 2.03 -19.59 30.57
CA ARG A 386 1.25 -18.54 29.89
C ARG A 386 1.61 -18.36 28.43
N THR A 387 2.89 -18.50 28.10
CA THR A 387 3.34 -18.40 26.70
C THR A 387 3.07 -19.68 25.93
N GLY A 388 2.88 -20.83 26.61
CA GLY A 388 2.72 -22.12 25.95
C GLY A 388 3.93 -22.49 25.07
N ALA A 389 5.11 -21.94 25.39
CA ALA A 389 6.29 -22.07 24.54
C ALA A 389 6.82 -23.50 24.56
N GLN A 390 7.21 -24.00 23.40
CA GLN A 390 7.66 -25.37 23.17
C GLN A 390 9.14 -25.43 22.81
N ASP A 391 9.67 -26.65 22.69
CA ASP A 391 11.05 -26.88 22.27
C ASP A 391 11.32 -26.23 20.91
N GLY A 392 12.38 -25.43 20.84
CA GLY A 392 12.75 -24.67 19.65
C GLY A 392 12.19 -23.25 19.59
N ASP A 393 11.38 -22.83 20.56
CA ASP A 393 10.80 -21.48 20.57
C ASP A 393 11.67 -20.45 21.29
N LEU A 394 11.41 -19.18 21.00
CA LEU A 394 12.04 -18.05 21.67
C LEU A 394 10.98 -17.14 22.27
N ILE A 395 11.25 -16.62 23.47
CA ILE A 395 10.40 -15.63 24.14
C ILE A 395 11.20 -14.35 24.28
N PHE A 396 10.74 -13.26 23.69
CA PHE A 396 11.25 -11.92 23.95
C PHE A 396 10.48 -11.26 25.08
N PHE A 397 11.11 -10.30 25.77
CA PHE A 397 10.51 -9.55 26.88
C PHE A 397 10.72 -8.06 26.70
N GLY A 398 9.65 -7.29 26.88
CA GLY A 398 9.66 -5.85 27.03
C GLY A 398 9.22 -5.46 28.44
N ALA A 399 10.01 -4.63 29.12
CA ALA A 399 9.74 -4.17 30.47
C ALA A 399 10.17 -2.72 30.64
N ASP A 400 9.20 -1.81 30.60
CA ASP A 400 9.38 -0.36 30.73
C ASP A 400 7.99 0.28 30.96
N LYS A 401 7.86 1.59 30.73
CA LYS A 401 6.57 2.27 30.60
C LYS A 401 5.69 1.58 29.55
N THR A 402 4.39 1.56 29.79
CA THR A 402 3.39 0.92 28.90
C THR A 402 3.53 1.35 27.44
N SER A 403 3.69 2.65 27.17
CA SER A 403 3.85 3.17 25.80
C SER A 403 5.09 2.61 25.10
N VAL A 404 6.23 2.59 25.81
CA VAL A 404 7.50 2.07 25.26
C VAL A 404 7.39 0.58 24.96
N VAL A 405 6.81 -0.21 25.87
CA VAL A 405 6.62 -1.65 25.65
C VAL A 405 5.71 -1.92 24.46
N ASN A 406 4.58 -1.20 24.37
CA ASN A 406 3.61 -1.37 23.29
C ASN A 406 4.23 -1.01 21.93
N GLU A 407 4.87 0.15 21.81
CA GLU A 407 5.52 0.57 20.57
C GLU A 407 6.65 -0.39 20.16
N ALA A 408 7.54 -0.74 21.10
CA ALA A 408 8.69 -1.58 20.83
C ALA A 408 8.30 -3.03 20.47
N LEU A 409 7.48 -3.68 21.30
CA LEU A 409 7.08 -5.07 21.06
C LEU A 409 6.04 -5.20 19.96
N GLY A 410 5.15 -4.22 19.79
CA GLY A 410 4.19 -4.21 18.69
C GLY A 410 4.90 -4.09 17.33
N ALA A 411 5.91 -3.22 17.23
CA ALA A 411 6.74 -3.14 16.03
C ALA A 411 7.59 -4.40 15.83
N LEU A 412 8.20 -4.94 16.89
CA LEU A 412 9.01 -6.17 16.82
C LEU A 412 8.17 -7.36 16.37
N ARG A 413 6.95 -7.49 16.88
CA ARG A 413 5.99 -8.54 16.52
C ARG A 413 5.76 -8.57 15.01
N VAL A 414 5.46 -7.42 14.40
CA VAL A 414 5.29 -7.34 12.94
C VAL A 414 6.60 -7.70 12.25
N LYS A 415 7.73 -7.16 12.73
CA LYS A 415 9.02 -7.37 12.09
C LYS A 415 9.52 -8.81 12.10
N VAL A 416 9.16 -9.58 13.13
CA VAL A 416 9.50 -11.01 13.27
C VAL A 416 8.48 -11.89 12.52
N GLY A 417 7.27 -11.40 12.29
CA GLY A 417 6.23 -12.08 11.53
C GLY A 417 6.35 -11.92 10.01
N GLU A 418 7.08 -10.89 9.53
CA GLU A 418 7.58 -10.75 8.16
C GLU A 418 8.64 -11.80 7.82
#